data_AF-A0AAV4HDE1-F1
#
_entry.id   AF-A0AAV4HDE1-F1
#
_cell.length_a   1.000
_cell.length_b   1.000
_cell.length_c   1.000
_cell.angle_alpha   90.00
_cell.angle_beta   90.00
_cell.angle_gamma   90.00
#
_symmetry.space_group_name_H-M   'P 1'
#
loop_
_entity.id
_entity.type
_entity.pdbx_description
1 polymer ?
#
loop_
_entity_poly.entity_id
_entity_poly.type
_entity_poly.pdbx_seq_one_letter_code
_entity_poly.pdbx_strand_id
1 'polypeptide(L)'
;MKRSEIALKLEIPKNTFYEKVHDTLGYRKVYARWVPKMLKEDHKLQVNESSCLLVGSQQDNGDEDTTQIGVGPGGDFRAKN
;
A
#
# COMPACT_ATOMS: atom_id res chain seq x y z
N MET A 1 1.80 0.00 19.00
CA MET A 1 0.61 -0.09 19.87
C MET A 1 0.16 -1.54 19.98
N LYS A 2 0.07 -2.08 21.19
CA LYS A 2 -0.34 -3.48 21.42
C LYS A 2 -1.87 -3.57 21.54
N ARG A 3 -2.45 -4.70 21.12
CA ARG A 3 -3.91 -4.97 21.26
C ARG A 3 -4.42 -4.80 22.69
N SER A 4 -3.59 -5.16 23.69
CA SER A 4 -3.89 -4.97 25.12
C SER A 4 -4.00 -3.51 25.52
N GLU A 5 -3.17 -2.64 24.97
CA GLU A 5 -3.21 -1.19 25.27
C GLU A 5 -4.51 -0.57 24.72
N ILE A 6 -4.94 -1.00 23.54
CA ILE A 6 -6.19 -0.52 22.93
C ILE A 6 -7.40 -1.06 23.70
N ALA A 7 -7.40 -2.35 24.06
CA ALA A 7 -8.46 -2.94 24.88
C ALA A 7 -8.61 -2.26 26.24
N LEU A 8 -7.49 -1.91 26.89
CA LEU A 8 -7.49 -1.13 28.14
C LEU A 8 -8.05 0.28 27.94
N LYS A 9 -7.64 1.00 26.88
CA LYS A 9 -8.17 2.33 26.57
C LYS A 9 -9.67 2.35 26.26
N LEU A 10 -10.19 1.24 25.74
CA LEU A 10 -11.60 1.07 25.41
C LEU A 10 -12.40 0.41 26.54
N GLU A 11 -11.75 0.06 27.66
CA GLU A 11 -12.36 -0.61 28.81
C GLU A 11 -13.12 -1.90 28.44
N ILE A 12 -12.66 -2.61 27.41
CA ILE A 12 -13.28 -3.87 26.96
C ILE A 12 -12.37 -5.08 27.17
N PRO A 13 -12.95 -6.28 27.38
CA PRO A 13 -12.18 -7.51 27.42
C PRO A 13 -11.40 -7.73 26.12
N LYS A 14 -10.19 -8.28 26.26
CA LYS A 14 -9.26 -8.50 25.14
C LYS A 14 -9.85 -9.42 24.07
N ASN A 15 -10.69 -10.39 24.47
CA ASN A 15 -11.38 -11.30 23.56
C ASN A 15 -12.45 -10.58 22.74
N THR A 16 -13.28 -9.77 23.40
CA THR A 16 -14.30 -8.92 22.75
C THR A 16 -13.68 -7.92 21.77
N PHE A 17 -12.50 -7.36 22.11
CA PHE A 17 -11.74 -6.53 21.18
C PHE A 17 -11.30 -7.33 19.95
N TYR A 18 -10.83 -8.57 20.13
CA TYR A 18 -10.39 -9.43 19.04
C TYR A 18 -11.54 -9.74 18.08
N GLU A 19 -12.68 -10.19 18.60
CA GLU A 19 -13.89 -10.51 17.82
C GLU A 19 -14.40 -9.28 17.05
N LYS A 20 -14.47 -8.10 17.69
CA LYS A 20 -14.90 -6.87 17.01
C LYS A 20 -13.95 -6.46 15.89
N VAL A 21 -12.64 -6.51 16.13
CA VAL A 21 -11.64 -6.07 15.15
C VAL A 21 -11.58 -7.04 13.96
N HIS A 22 -11.57 -8.34 14.22
CA HIS A 22 -11.40 -9.34 13.17
C HIS A 22 -12.72 -9.71 12.48
N ASP A 23 -13.79 -9.94 13.23
CA ASP A 23 -15.02 -10.52 12.68
C ASP A 23 -16.05 -9.45 12.31
N THR A 24 -16.19 -8.40 13.13
CA THR A 24 -17.16 -7.32 12.83
C THR A 24 -16.59 -6.30 11.85
N LEU A 25 -15.35 -5.86 12.06
CA LEU A 25 -14.74 -4.79 11.26
C LEU A 25 -13.85 -5.33 10.11
N GLY A 26 -13.54 -6.62 10.09
CA GLY A 26 -12.73 -7.23 9.04
C GLY A 26 -11.26 -6.78 9.02
N TYR A 27 -10.78 -6.13 10.08
CA TYR A 27 -9.38 -5.72 10.15
C TYR A 27 -8.49 -6.92 10.45
N ARG A 28 -7.31 -6.93 9.81
CA ARG A 28 -6.27 -7.92 10.06
C ARG A 28 -4.96 -7.26 10.42
N LYS A 29 -4.15 -7.98 11.17
CA LYS A 29 -2.78 -7.57 11.43
C LYS A 29 -1.98 -7.66 10.13
N VAL A 30 -1.42 -6.53 9.70
CA VAL A 30 -0.49 -6.47 8.58
C VAL A 30 0.92 -6.16 9.09
N TYR A 31 1.92 -6.65 8.39
CA TYR A 31 3.31 -6.30 8.64
C TYR A 31 3.60 -4.93 8.03
N ALA A 32 4.39 -4.12 8.74
CA ALA A 32 4.92 -2.89 8.16
C ALA A 32 5.85 -3.24 7.00
N ARG A 33 5.78 -2.47 5.90
CA ARG A 33 6.74 -2.59 4.82
C ARG A 33 8.02 -1.85 5.18
N TRP A 34 9.14 -2.42 4.78
CA TRP A 34 10.41 -1.73 4.87
C TRP A 34 10.43 -0.55 3.87
N VAL A 35 10.95 0.60 4.31
CA VAL A 35 11.10 1.78 3.49
C VAL A 35 12.58 2.18 3.50
N PRO A 36 13.21 2.40 2.32
CA PRO A 36 14.66 2.63 2.25
C PRO A 36 15.18 3.82 3.05
N LYS A 37 14.37 4.88 3.14
CA LYS A 37 14.79 6.13 3.78
C LYS A 37 13.59 6.92 4.28
N MET A 38 13.75 7.56 5.45
CA MET A 38 12.83 8.59 5.91
C MET A 38 13.08 9.88 5.12
N LEU A 39 12.12 10.25 4.28
CA LEU A 39 12.21 11.47 3.49
C LEU A 39 11.88 12.70 4.35
N LYS A 40 12.71 13.74 4.24
CA LYS A 40 12.42 15.09 4.72
C LYS A 40 11.39 15.74 3.80
N GLU A 41 10.78 16.83 4.25
CA GLU A 41 9.75 17.55 3.48
C GLU A 41 10.27 17.96 2.10
N ASP A 42 11.49 18.52 2.02
CA ASP A 42 12.12 18.90 0.75
C ASP A 42 12.23 17.71 -0.23
N HIS A 43 12.61 16.53 0.26
CA HIS A 43 12.69 15.34 -0.59
C HIS A 43 11.31 14.87 -1.07
N LYS A 44 10.26 15.02 -0.24
CA LYS A 44 8.90 14.67 -0.64
C LYS A 44 8.39 15.61 -1.71
N LEU A 45 8.68 16.92 -1.58
CA LEU A 45 8.32 17.92 -2.57
C LEU A 45 9.01 17.61 -3.91
N GLN A 46 10.31 17.37 -3.89
CA GLN A 46 11.08 17.04 -5.10
C GLN A 46 10.57 15.76 -5.79
N VAL A 47 10.29 14.70 -5.02
CA VAL A 47 9.75 13.45 -5.57
C VAL A 47 8.37 13.69 -6.19
N ASN A 48 7.53 14.50 -5.54
CA ASN A 48 6.20 14.81 -6.05
C ASN A 48 6.27 15.62 -7.35
N GLU A 49 7.03 16.72 -7.38
CA GLU A 49 7.22 17.56 -8.57
C GLU A 49 7.79 16.76 -9.76
N SER A 50 8.83 15.96 -9.49
CA SER A 50 9.43 15.10 -10.52
C SER A 50 8.42 14.08 -11.05
N SER A 51 7.61 13.49 -10.17
CA SER A 51 6.58 12.53 -10.57
C SER A 51 5.49 13.20 -11.42
N CYS A 52 5.04 14.41 -11.04
CA CYS A 52 4.05 15.17 -11.80
C CYS A 52 4.55 15.54 -13.20
N LEU A 53 5.80 15.96 -13.34
CA LEU A 53 6.40 16.25 -14.66
C LEU A 53 6.42 15.01 -15.56
N LEU A 54 6.83 13.86 -15.01
CA LEU A 54 6.89 12.60 -15.77
C LEU A 54 5.50 12.13 -16.21
N VAL A 55 4.50 12.20 -15.32
CA VAL A 55 3.12 11.79 -15.62
C VAL A 55 2.45 12.76 -16.59
N GLY A 56 2.60 14.07 -16.39
CA GLY A 56 2.00 15.09 -17.27
C GLY A 56 2.57 15.08 -18.68
N SER A 57 3.88 14.86 -18.83
CA SER A 57 4.54 14.75 -20.15
C SER A 57 4.13 13.50 -20.92
N GLN A 58 3.55 12.50 -20.25
CA GLN A 58 3.01 11.29 -20.89
C GLN A 58 1.59 11.50 -21.46
N GLN A 59 0.84 12.46 -20.93
CA GLN A 59 -0.54 12.74 -21.38
C GLN A 59 -0.60 13.57 -22.66
N ASP A 60 0.42 14.39 -22.92
CA ASP A 60 0.49 15.26 -24.11
C ASP A 60 0.96 14.51 -25.38
N ASN A 61 1.40 13.25 -25.24
CA ASN A 61 1.83 12.38 -26.34
C ASN A 61 0.81 11.27 -26.66
N GLY A 62 -0.42 11.38 -26.15
CA GLY A 62 -1.40 10.30 -26.06
C GLY A 62 -2.39 10.14 -27.23
N ASP A 63 -2.18 10.77 -28.39
CA ASP A 63 -3.01 10.60 -29.58
C ASP A 63 -2.30 9.85 -30.73
N GLU A 64 -1.32 8.99 -30.43
CA GLU A 64 -0.86 7.97 -31.38
C GLU A 64 -0.97 6.55 -30.79
N ASP A 65 -1.95 5.85 -31.36
CA ASP A 65 -2.26 4.42 -31.32
C ASP A 65 -1.17 3.50 -30.75
N THR A 66 -1.38 3.01 -29.54
CA THR A 66 -0.72 1.79 -29.02
C THR A 66 -1.75 0.72 -28.70
N THR A 67 -2.56 0.38 -29.70
CA THR A 67 -3.15 -0.95 -29.80
C THR A 67 -2.03 -1.97 -30.02
N GLN A 68 -1.37 -2.42 -28.93
CA GLN A 68 -0.74 -3.76 -28.76
C GLN A 68 0.22 -3.76 -27.54
N ILE A 69 -0.34 -3.76 -26.32
CA ILE A 69 0.35 -4.40 -25.20
C ILE A 69 -0.33 -5.75 -25.00
N GLY A 70 0.26 -6.78 -25.59
CA GLY A 70 -0.21 -8.16 -25.46
C GLY A 70 -0.27 -8.56 -23.99
N VAL A 71 -1.47 -8.85 -23.50
CA VAL A 71 -1.68 -9.56 -22.24
C VAL A 71 -1.20 -11.00 -22.47
N GLY A 72 0.08 -11.26 -22.22
CA GLY A 72 0.63 -12.61 -22.21
C GLY A 72 0.00 -13.43 -21.09
N PRO A 73 -0.48 -14.66 -21.34
CA PRO A 73 -1.21 -15.43 -20.36
C PRO A 73 -0.27 -15.95 -19.26
N GLY A 74 -0.83 -16.07 -18.06
CA GLY A 74 -0.24 -16.54 -16.80
C GLY A 74 1.10 -17.28 -16.89
N GLY A 75 2.14 -16.66 -16.33
CA GLY A 75 3.40 -17.32 -16.00
C GLY A 75 3.40 -17.79 -14.54
N ASP A 76 3.40 -19.10 -14.33
CA ASP A 76 3.52 -19.79 -13.05
C ASP A 76 4.76 -19.30 -12.25
N PHE A 77 4.51 -18.75 -11.06
CA PHE A 77 5.55 -18.42 -10.10
C PHE A 77 5.97 -19.70 -9.36
N ARG A 78 6.89 -20.47 -9.96
CA ARG A 78 7.53 -21.61 -9.28
C ARG A 78 8.57 -21.10 -8.29
N ALA A 79 8.24 -21.15 -6.99
CA ALA A 79 9.21 -21.00 -5.93
C ALA A 79 10.26 -22.11 -6.03
N LYS A 80 11.54 -21.74 -6.15
CA LYS A 80 12.65 -22.67 -5.95
C LYS A 80 12.91 -22.75 -4.45
N ASN A 81 12.82 -23.96 -3.90
CA ASN A 81 13.37 -24.34 -2.60
C ASN A 81 14.88 -24.13 -2.56
#